data_AF-A0A5C2RYG3-F1
#
_entry.id   AF-A0A5C2RYG3-F1
#
_cell.length_a   1.000
_cell.length_b   1.000
_cell.length_c   1.000
_cell.angle_alpha   90.00
_cell.angle_beta   90.00
_cell.angle_gamma   90.00
#
_symmetry.space_group_name_H-M   'P 1'
#
loop_
_entity.id
_entity.type
_entity.pdbx_description
1 polymer ?
#
loop_
_entity_poly.entity_id
_entity_poly.type
_entity_poly.pdbx_seq_one_letter_code
_entity_poly.pdbx_strand_id
1 'polypeptide(L)'
;MDLGRLLKTDAPFEPDLLLRPLDIQELELGPAYLCMHLRAFTVSLRSDSLRVLRVLHIDSGESVRALGKLLKHAGGNIITLEIDLSLPVTPSGRVGWVDPLKDNWQKLHVSTCTKLESIFLPVFLGYRKQPVGEPIVGILSQVPPTLRKVTIYATGLCRLMTVQECTAYKVNDLDEALSPIRFPHLQQCLIQECPDWAHSAPGGYWPKCVSAVRRALKGLHERRLLTMVGDDSDSE
;
A
#
# COMPACT_ATOMS: atom_id res chain seq x y z
N MET A 1 4.44 28.97 -14.82
CA MET A 1 4.18 27.53 -14.85
C MET A 1 3.06 27.23 -13.88
N ASP A 2 1.87 26.97 -14.41
CA ASP A 2 0.70 26.60 -13.63
C ASP A 2 0.72 25.07 -13.47
N LEU A 3 1.45 24.59 -12.46
CA LEU A 3 1.66 23.15 -12.14
C LEU A 3 0.40 22.52 -11.49
N GLY A 4 -0.77 23.11 -11.71
CA GLY A 4 -1.84 23.19 -10.72
C GLY A 4 -2.65 21.94 -10.37
N ARG A 5 -2.29 20.73 -10.79
CA ARG A 5 -3.01 19.53 -10.30
C ARG A 5 -2.12 18.33 -10.00
N LEU A 6 -1.31 17.88 -10.95
CA LEU A 6 -0.56 16.63 -10.83
C LEU A 6 0.89 16.82 -11.27
N LEU A 7 1.82 16.41 -10.40
CA LEU A 7 3.23 16.30 -10.73
C LEU A 7 3.65 14.83 -10.74
N LYS A 8 4.14 14.38 -11.91
CA LYS A 8 4.83 13.11 -12.11
C LYS A 8 6.28 13.42 -12.43
N THR A 9 7.23 12.77 -11.77
CA THR A 9 8.64 12.99 -12.09
C THR A 9 9.47 11.73 -11.98
N ASP A 10 10.26 11.49 -13.03
CA ASP A 10 11.31 10.46 -13.08
C ASP A 10 12.71 11.09 -13.23
N ALA A 11 12.78 12.42 -13.38
CA ALA A 11 14.02 13.18 -13.49
C ALA A 11 14.47 13.69 -12.10
N PRO A 12 15.79 13.87 -11.85
CA PRO A 12 16.27 14.50 -10.63
C PRO A 12 15.59 15.86 -10.40
N PHE A 13 15.19 16.11 -9.16
CA PHE A 13 14.50 17.35 -8.78
C PHE A 13 15.36 18.09 -7.75
N GLU A 14 15.84 19.27 -8.13
CA GLU A 14 16.66 20.13 -7.29
C GLU A 14 15.81 21.22 -6.63
N PRO A 15 15.64 21.19 -5.30
CA PRO A 15 14.79 22.12 -4.57
C PRO A 15 15.34 23.57 -4.58
N ASP A 16 16.66 23.74 -4.72
CA ASP A 16 17.36 25.02 -4.61
C ASP A 16 17.00 26.01 -5.74
N LEU A 17 16.40 25.52 -6.82
CA LEU A 17 15.98 26.32 -7.97
C LEU A 17 14.56 26.91 -7.80
N LEU A 18 13.87 26.60 -6.70
CA LEU A 18 12.51 27.09 -6.44
C LEU A 18 12.51 28.46 -5.76
N LEU A 19 11.88 29.43 -6.42
CA LEU A 19 11.65 30.78 -5.87
C LEU A 19 10.53 30.81 -4.81
N ARG A 20 9.69 29.78 -4.74
CA ARG A 20 8.56 29.65 -3.80
C ARG A 20 8.19 28.18 -3.57
N PRO A 21 7.55 27.84 -2.44
CA PRO A 21 7.03 26.50 -2.23
C PRO A 21 6.05 26.08 -3.32
N LEU A 22 6.14 24.82 -3.73
CA LEU A 22 5.23 24.19 -4.68
C LEU A 22 3.87 24.01 -4.04
N ASP A 23 2.83 24.44 -4.76
CA ASP A 23 1.45 24.25 -4.38
C ASP A 23 0.77 23.29 -5.35
N ILE A 24 0.95 22.00 -5.11
CA ILE A 24 0.40 20.92 -5.93
C ILE A 24 -0.54 20.06 -5.09
N GLN A 25 -1.58 19.50 -5.71
CA GLN A 25 -2.57 18.68 -5.01
C GLN A 25 -2.31 17.18 -5.18
N GLU A 26 -1.65 16.77 -6.25
CA GLU A 26 -1.39 15.37 -6.55
C GLU A 26 0.10 15.18 -6.89
N LEU A 27 0.72 14.23 -6.21
CA LEU A 27 2.13 13.87 -6.43
C LEU A 27 2.24 12.37 -6.66
N GLU A 28 2.88 11.99 -7.74
CA GLU A 28 3.22 10.60 -8.06
C GLU A 28 4.72 10.49 -8.28
N LEU A 29 5.37 9.62 -7.51
CA LEU A 29 6.80 9.41 -7.52
C LEU A 29 7.11 8.01 -8.05
N GLY A 30 7.91 7.95 -9.11
CA GLY A 30 8.45 6.71 -9.67
C GLY A 30 9.65 6.15 -8.90
N PRO A 31 10.21 5.03 -9.35
CA PRO A 31 11.33 4.36 -8.69
C PRO A 31 12.65 5.13 -8.81
N ALA A 32 12.83 5.85 -9.92
CA ALA A 32 14.06 6.56 -10.21
C ALA A 32 14.25 7.71 -9.21
N TYR A 33 15.36 7.69 -8.46
CA TYR A 33 15.71 8.73 -7.50
C TYR A 33 14.70 8.95 -6.37
N LEU A 34 13.87 7.94 -6.06
CA LEU A 34 12.75 8.05 -5.12
C LEU A 34 13.12 8.70 -3.79
N CYS A 35 14.18 8.23 -3.12
CA CYS A 35 14.58 8.80 -1.84
C CYS A 35 15.03 10.27 -1.96
N MET A 36 15.62 10.67 -3.08
CA MET A 36 15.98 12.07 -3.33
C MET A 36 14.74 12.92 -3.59
N HIS A 37 13.78 12.43 -4.40
CA HIS A 37 12.50 13.12 -4.60
C HIS A 37 11.75 13.32 -3.30
N LEU A 38 11.61 12.27 -2.49
CA LEU A 38 10.90 12.36 -1.20
C LEU A 38 11.52 13.45 -0.31
N ARG A 39 12.85 13.54 -0.25
CA ARG A 39 13.56 14.58 0.52
C ARG A 39 13.35 15.97 -0.07
N ALA A 40 13.51 16.11 -1.39
CA ALA A 40 13.37 17.38 -2.07
C ALA A 40 11.93 17.92 -1.97
N PHE A 41 10.91 17.07 -2.13
CA PHE A 41 9.50 17.47 -1.93
C PHE A 41 9.16 17.78 -0.48
N THR A 42 9.81 17.13 0.49
CA THR A 42 9.63 17.46 1.92
C THR A 42 9.97 18.93 2.20
N VAL A 43 10.98 19.51 1.54
CA VAL A 43 11.37 20.91 1.75
C VAL A 43 10.71 21.88 0.76
N SER A 44 10.28 21.38 -0.40
CA SER A 44 9.77 22.20 -1.50
C SER A 44 8.27 22.43 -1.47
N LEU A 45 7.50 21.53 -0.85
CA LEU A 45 6.04 21.63 -0.86
C LEU A 45 5.54 22.64 0.16
N ARG A 46 4.49 23.37 -0.23
CA ARG A 46 3.64 24.08 0.72
C ARG A 46 3.01 23.05 1.68
N SER A 47 3.07 23.34 2.98
CA SER A 47 2.47 22.49 4.01
C SER A 47 1.02 22.15 3.66
N ASP A 48 0.69 20.87 3.78
CA ASP A 48 -0.65 20.31 3.53
C ASP A 48 -1.29 20.71 2.18
N SER A 49 -0.48 20.98 1.16
CA SER A 49 -1.00 21.23 -0.20
C SER A 49 -1.48 19.95 -0.88
N LEU A 50 -0.89 18.80 -0.53
CA LEU A 50 -1.20 17.50 -1.12
C LEU A 50 -2.56 16.95 -0.66
N ARG A 51 -3.30 16.45 -1.63
CA ARG A 51 -4.54 15.66 -1.48
C ARG A 51 -4.33 14.20 -1.87
N VAL A 52 -3.51 13.95 -2.89
CA VAL A 52 -3.19 12.60 -3.39
C VAL A 52 -1.68 12.43 -3.39
N LEU A 53 -1.22 11.32 -2.80
CA LEU A 53 0.18 10.93 -2.85
C LEU A 53 0.30 9.48 -3.30
N ARG A 54 1.05 9.26 -4.36
CA ARG A 54 1.39 7.93 -4.90
C ARG A 54 2.88 7.75 -4.88
N VAL A 55 3.35 6.74 -4.19
CA VAL A 55 4.77 6.40 -4.12
C VAL A 55 4.93 4.99 -4.65
N LEU A 56 5.45 4.91 -5.87
CA LEU A 56 5.63 3.66 -6.57
C LEU A 56 7.00 3.07 -6.22
N HIS A 57 7.04 1.74 -6.09
CA HIS A 57 8.27 0.98 -5.99
C HIS A 57 9.22 1.37 -4.83
N ILE A 58 8.70 1.48 -3.60
CA ILE A 58 9.55 1.58 -2.41
C ILE A 58 10.46 0.34 -2.34
N ASP A 59 11.75 0.58 -2.23
CA ASP A 59 12.81 -0.42 -2.36
C ASP A 59 13.64 -0.59 -1.07
N SER A 60 13.53 0.34 -0.12
CA SER A 60 14.40 0.40 1.05
C SER A 60 13.74 1.06 2.25
N GLY A 61 14.23 0.71 3.44
CA GLY A 61 13.80 1.38 4.68
C GLY A 61 14.16 2.87 4.73
N GLU A 62 15.14 3.32 3.93
CA GLU A 62 15.48 4.73 3.79
C GLU A 62 14.39 5.50 3.04
N SER A 63 13.88 4.93 1.94
CA SER A 63 12.73 5.45 1.20
C SER A 63 11.49 5.52 2.10
N VAL A 64 11.23 4.50 2.94
CA VAL A 64 10.13 4.53 3.94
C VAL A 64 10.28 5.68 4.93
N ARG A 65 11.49 5.90 5.46
CA ARG A 65 11.76 7.01 6.39
C ARG A 65 11.63 8.37 5.72
N ALA A 66 12.05 8.50 4.46
CA ALA A 66 11.88 9.73 3.69
C ALA A 66 10.40 10.03 3.43
N LEU A 67 9.61 9.01 3.07
CA LEU A 67 8.15 9.13 2.93
C LEU A 67 7.50 9.58 4.25
N GLY A 68 7.92 9.02 5.37
CA GLY A 68 7.41 9.45 6.67
C GLY A 68 7.68 10.90 7.02
N LYS A 69 8.82 11.46 6.58
CA LYS A 69 9.11 12.90 6.72
C LYS A 69 8.20 13.75 5.83
N LEU A 70 7.96 13.31 4.60
CA LEU A 70 7.03 13.96 3.69
C LEU A 70 5.59 13.97 4.26
N LEU A 71 5.11 12.84 4.76
CA LEU A 71 3.79 12.72 5.38
C LEU A 71 3.65 13.59 6.63
N LYS A 72 4.72 13.76 7.41
CA LYS A 72 4.72 14.70 8.55
C LYS A 72 4.58 16.16 8.13
N HIS A 73 5.14 16.53 6.98
CA HIS A 73 5.15 17.91 6.48
C HIS A 73 3.88 18.26 5.68
N ALA A 74 3.38 17.33 4.86
CA ALA A 74 2.31 17.60 3.90
C ALA A 74 1.09 16.67 4.04
N GLY A 75 1.03 15.85 5.08
CA GLY A 75 0.02 14.80 5.22
C GLY A 75 -1.38 15.29 5.60
N GLY A 76 -1.53 16.45 6.24
CA GLY A 76 -2.76 16.87 6.91
C GLY A 76 -3.99 16.97 5.99
N ASN A 77 -3.78 17.17 4.69
CA ASN A 77 -4.86 17.23 3.69
C ASN A 77 -4.90 16.03 2.73
N ILE A 78 -4.03 15.03 2.91
CA ILE A 78 -4.01 13.85 2.06
C ILE A 78 -5.29 13.03 2.31
N ILE A 79 -6.05 12.81 1.24
CA ILE A 79 -7.25 11.98 1.22
C ILE A 79 -6.98 10.61 0.58
N THR A 80 -5.95 10.50 -0.26
CA THR A 80 -5.55 9.25 -0.93
C THR A 80 -4.04 9.04 -0.81
N LEU A 81 -3.65 7.90 -0.25
CA LEU A 81 -2.26 7.47 -0.14
C LEU A 81 -2.10 6.11 -0.82
N GLU A 82 -1.24 6.03 -1.83
CA GLU A 82 -0.88 4.79 -2.48
C GLU A 82 0.60 4.51 -2.26
N ILE A 83 0.89 3.34 -1.68
CA ILE A 83 2.25 2.84 -1.47
C ILE A 83 2.38 1.56 -2.28
N ASP A 84 3.42 1.46 -3.10
CA ASP A 84 3.78 0.22 -3.78
C ASP A 84 5.22 -0.18 -3.46
N LEU A 85 5.55 -1.46 -3.61
CA LEU A 85 6.89 -2.01 -3.36
C LEU A 85 7.60 -2.37 -4.66
N SER A 86 8.91 -2.19 -4.66
CA SER A 86 9.76 -2.73 -5.72
C SER A 86 9.99 -4.22 -5.46
N LEU A 87 9.13 -5.05 -6.06
CA LEU A 87 9.28 -6.50 -6.01
C LEU A 87 10.25 -6.98 -7.10
N PRO A 88 11.29 -7.76 -6.76
CA PRO A 88 12.16 -8.34 -7.77
C PRO A 88 11.35 -9.19 -8.73
N VAL A 89 11.59 -8.98 -10.02
CA VAL A 89 10.81 -9.63 -11.07
C VAL A 89 11.02 -11.15 -10.95
N THR A 90 12.26 -11.62 -10.78
CA THR A 90 12.62 -13.05 -10.82
C THR A 90 12.44 -13.80 -9.50
N PRO A 91 12.13 -15.12 -9.54
CA PRO A 91 12.06 -15.96 -8.34
C PRO A 91 13.33 -15.95 -7.51
N SER A 92 14.50 -15.99 -8.15
CA SER A 92 15.81 -15.96 -7.48
C SER A 92 16.05 -14.63 -6.75
N GLY A 93 15.68 -13.50 -7.36
CA GLY A 93 15.75 -12.18 -6.73
C GLY A 93 14.86 -12.06 -5.49
N ARG A 94 13.77 -12.84 -5.42
CA ARG A 94 12.83 -12.84 -4.28
C ARG A 94 13.28 -13.70 -3.10
N VAL A 95 14.23 -14.61 -3.26
CA VAL A 95 14.73 -15.47 -2.15
C VAL A 95 15.48 -14.66 -1.09
N GLY A 96 16.11 -13.54 -1.49
CA GLY A 96 16.81 -12.61 -0.60
C GLY A 96 16.14 -11.24 -0.45
N TRP A 97 14.94 -11.06 -1.01
CA TRP A 97 14.25 -9.78 -0.92
C TRP A 97 13.78 -9.53 0.51
N VAL A 98 14.07 -8.33 0.99
CA VAL A 98 13.68 -7.86 2.31
C VAL A 98 12.58 -6.84 2.13
N ASP A 99 11.42 -7.09 2.73
CA ASP A 99 10.31 -6.15 2.72
C ASP A 99 10.73 -4.82 3.39
N PRO A 100 10.75 -3.70 2.64
CA PRO A 100 11.11 -2.39 3.17
C PRO A 100 10.23 -1.95 4.34
N LEU A 101 8.98 -2.42 4.42
CA LEU A 101 8.02 -2.05 5.46
C LEU A 101 8.19 -2.85 6.74
N LYS A 102 8.77 -4.06 6.69
CA LYS A 102 8.81 -5.01 7.82
C LYS A 102 9.25 -4.39 9.15
N ASP A 103 10.34 -3.64 9.12
CA ASP A 103 10.91 -2.99 10.31
C ASP A 103 10.80 -1.45 10.27
N ASN A 104 10.13 -0.89 9.26
CA ASN A 104 10.07 0.56 9.04
C ASN A 104 8.66 1.13 8.98
N TRP A 105 7.61 0.31 9.06
CA TRP A 105 6.22 0.77 8.96
C TRP A 105 5.85 1.85 10.00
N GLN A 106 6.43 1.81 11.20
CA GLN A 106 6.23 2.83 12.24
C GLN A 106 6.79 4.20 11.83
N LYS A 107 7.73 4.23 10.88
CA LYS A 107 8.38 5.45 10.41
C LYS A 107 7.57 6.19 9.36
N LEU A 108 6.49 5.61 8.81
CA LEU A 108 5.62 6.27 7.83
C LEU A 108 4.81 7.42 8.44
N HIS A 109 4.51 7.39 9.75
CA HIS A 109 3.73 8.44 10.42
C HIS A 109 2.36 8.71 9.76
N VAL A 110 1.68 7.65 9.29
CA VAL A 110 0.37 7.78 8.59
C VAL A 110 -0.70 8.47 9.45
N SER A 111 -0.53 8.50 10.77
CA SER A 111 -1.39 9.25 11.69
C SER A 111 -1.43 10.76 11.45
N THR A 112 -0.46 11.32 10.71
CA THR A 112 -0.50 12.74 10.32
C THR A 112 -1.47 13.01 9.18
N CYS A 113 -1.89 11.96 8.45
CA CYS A 113 -2.84 12.05 7.34
C CYS A 113 -4.28 12.09 7.86
N THR A 114 -4.65 13.10 8.65
CA THR A 114 -5.90 13.12 9.43
C THR A 114 -7.19 13.09 8.59
N LYS A 115 -7.11 13.41 7.31
CA LYS A 115 -8.22 13.38 6.34
C LYS A 115 -8.20 12.15 5.42
N LEU A 116 -7.35 11.16 5.69
CA LEU A 116 -7.18 10.01 4.81
C LEU A 116 -8.49 9.23 4.65
N GLU A 117 -8.96 9.10 3.41
CA GLU A 117 -10.18 8.36 3.08
C GLU A 117 -9.89 7.07 2.31
N SER A 118 -8.79 7.02 1.56
CA SER A 118 -8.39 5.86 0.76
C SER A 118 -6.92 5.54 0.96
N ILE A 119 -6.61 4.28 1.23
CA ILE A 119 -5.23 3.77 1.30
C ILE A 119 -5.05 2.56 0.40
N PHE A 120 -3.94 2.53 -0.34
CA PHE A 120 -3.49 1.37 -1.10
C PHE A 120 -2.19 0.87 -0.49
N LEU A 121 -2.16 -0.42 -0.11
CA LEU A 121 -1.04 -1.05 0.55
C LEU A 121 -0.58 -2.31 -0.20
N PRO A 122 0.73 -2.48 -0.41
CA PRO A 122 1.29 -3.63 -1.11
C PRO A 122 1.62 -4.76 -0.12
N VAL A 123 1.34 -6.00 -0.51
CA VAL A 123 1.60 -7.20 0.29
C VAL A 123 2.30 -8.23 -0.56
N PHE A 124 3.45 -8.73 -0.11
CA PHE A 124 4.13 -9.84 -0.75
C PHE A 124 4.09 -11.09 0.11
N LEU A 125 3.29 -12.07 -0.31
CA LEU A 125 3.18 -13.38 0.33
C LEU A 125 4.37 -14.24 -0.09
N GLY A 126 5.53 -13.94 0.49
CA GLY A 126 6.81 -14.56 0.14
C GLY A 126 6.85 -16.09 0.23
N TYR A 127 7.93 -16.68 -0.29
CA TYR A 127 8.17 -18.13 -0.35
C TYR A 127 8.35 -18.79 1.02
N ARG A 128 8.69 -17.99 2.05
CA ARG A 128 8.80 -18.46 3.43
C ARG A 128 7.52 -18.08 4.16
N LYS A 129 6.95 -19.02 4.93
CA LYS A 129 5.80 -18.79 5.82
C LYS A 129 6.21 -17.83 6.94
N GLN A 130 6.23 -16.54 6.64
CA GLN A 130 6.39 -15.45 7.60
C GLN A 130 5.07 -14.70 7.71
N PRO A 131 4.74 -14.14 8.88
CA PRO A 131 3.56 -13.30 9.03
C PRO A 131 3.75 -12.02 8.21
N VAL A 132 3.16 -11.96 7.02
CA VAL A 132 3.22 -10.79 6.13
C VAL A 132 2.18 -9.74 6.56
N GLY A 133 1.19 -10.12 7.38
CA GLY A 133 0.19 -9.18 7.89
C GLY A 133 0.72 -8.11 8.84
N GLU A 134 1.87 -8.31 9.51
CA GLU A 134 2.33 -7.42 10.58
C GLU A 134 2.56 -5.96 10.15
N PRO A 135 3.27 -5.67 9.03
CA PRO A 135 3.48 -4.28 8.61
C PRO A 135 2.17 -3.62 8.19
N ILE A 136 1.26 -4.36 7.54
CA ILE A 136 -0.03 -3.84 7.10
C ILE A 136 -0.91 -3.50 8.28
N VAL A 137 -1.04 -4.42 9.23
CA VAL A 137 -1.80 -4.19 10.46
C VAL A 137 -1.18 -3.03 11.24
N GLY A 138 0.14 -2.92 11.31
CA GLY A 138 0.84 -1.79 11.94
C GLY A 138 0.63 -0.45 11.22
N ILE A 139 0.53 -0.44 9.90
CA ILE A 139 0.17 0.78 9.14
C ILE A 139 -1.28 1.16 9.44
N LEU A 140 -2.22 0.21 9.32
CA LEU A 140 -3.62 0.41 9.64
C LEU A 140 -3.82 0.84 11.10
N SER A 141 -2.92 0.44 12.00
CA SER A 141 -2.92 0.85 13.40
C SER A 141 -2.63 2.35 13.62
N GLN A 142 -2.17 3.06 12.59
CA GLN A 142 -1.92 4.51 12.61
C GLN A 142 -2.92 5.30 11.76
N VAL A 143 -3.67 4.63 10.88
CA VAL A 143 -4.62 5.27 9.96
C VAL A 143 -5.81 5.88 10.74
N PRO A 144 -6.27 7.10 10.38
CA PRO A 144 -7.40 7.75 11.06
C PRO A 144 -8.76 7.08 10.80
N PRO A 145 -9.77 7.32 11.66
CA PRO A 145 -11.11 6.74 11.52
C PRO A 145 -11.90 7.25 10.30
N THR A 146 -11.38 8.25 9.57
CA THR A 146 -11.95 8.78 8.33
C THR A 146 -11.83 7.82 7.14
N LEU A 147 -11.08 6.72 7.29
CA LEU A 147 -10.86 5.75 6.24
C LEU A 147 -12.18 5.14 5.72
N ARG A 148 -12.37 5.21 4.41
CA ARG A 148 -13.54 4.68 3.68
C ARG A 148 -13.16 3.50 2.79
N LYS A 149 -11.94 3.50 2.24
CA LYS A 149 -11.47 2.47 1.31
C LYS A 149 -10.07 1.98 1.67
N VAL A 150 -9.92 0.66 1.66
CA VAL A 150 -8.63 -0.02 1.74
C VAL A 150 -8.46 -0.86 0.49
N THR A 151 -7.32 -0.73 -0.18
CA THR A 151 -6.91 -1.65 -1.24
C THR A 151 -5.63 -2.34 -0.82
N ILE A 152 -5.64 -3.66 -0.83
CA ILE A 152 -4.47 -4.49 -0.57
C ILE A 152 -4.08 -5.15 -1.89
N TYR A 153 -2.92 -4.78 -2.39
CA TYR A 153 -2.36 -5.34 -3.60
C TYR A 153 -1.42 -6.47 -3.23
N ALA A 154 -1.92 -7.69 -3.34
CA ALA A 154 -1.26 -8.88 -2.85
C ALA A 154 -0.61 -9.65 -3.99
N THR A 155 0.70 -9.90 -3.89
CA THR A 155 1.41 -10.82 -4.79
C THR A 155 1.54 -12.19 -4.11
N GLY A 156 1.08 -13.25 -4.78
CA GLY A 156 1.16 -14.62 -4.28
C GLY A 156 -0.04 -15.04 -3.43
N LEU A 157 -1.19 -14.38 -3.59
CA LEU A 157 -2.41 -14.63 -2.84
C LEU A 157 -3.09 -15.93 -3.26
N CYS A 158 -2.84 -16.44 -4.46
CA CYS A 158 -3.11 -17.84 -4.87
C CYS A 158 -2.50 -18.91 -3.94
N ARG A 159 -1.60 -18.56 -3.01
CA ARG A 159 -1.08 -19.48 -1.97
C ARG A 159 -1.99 -19.61 -0.76
N LEU A 160 -2.96 -18.72 -0.59
CA LEU A 160 -3.90 -18.73 0.51
C LEU A 160 -5.10 -19.63 0.15
N MET A 161 -4.85 -20.91 -0.08
CA MET A 161 -5.86 -21.86 -0.55
C MET A 161 -6.64 -22.50 0.60
N THR A 162 -6.07 -22.43 1.80
CA THR A 162 -6.59 -23.04 3.02
C THR A 162 -6.66 -22.04 4.17
N VAL A 163 -7.49 -22.33 5.17
CA VAL A 163 -7.56 -21.52 6.40
C VAL A 163 -6.24 -21.56 7.16
N GLN A 164 -5.54 -22.71 7.17
CA GLN A 164 -4.24 -22.80 7.85
C GLN A 164 -3.19 -21.89 7.20
N GLU A 165 -3.21 -21.73 5.87
CA GLU A 165 -2.35 -20.77 5.19
C GLU A 165 -2.71 -19.33 5.56
N CYS A 166 -4.01 -18.98 5.53
CA CYS A 166 -4.45 -17.66 5.97
C CYS A 166 -4.01 -17.33 7.41
N THR A 167 -4.11 -18.29 8.33
CA THR A 167 -3.62 -18.14 9.72
C THR A 167 -2.10 -18.00 9.78
N ALA A 168 -1.35 -18.79 9.00
CA ALA A 168 0.10 -18.70 8.96
C ALA A 168 0.61 -17.33 8.48
N TYR A 169 -0.12 -16.70 7.56
CA TYR A 169 0.15 -15.35 7.07
C TYR A 169 -0.50 -14.24 7.91
N LYS A 170 -1.23 -14.60 8.98
CA LYS A 170 -1.99 -13.68 9.87
C LYS A 170 -2.99 -12.80 9.13
N VAL A 171 -3.64 -13.35 8.11
CA VAL A 171 -4.65 -12.61 7.33
C VAL A 171 -5.83 -12.22 8.21
N ASN A 172 -6.20 -13.05 9.18
CA ASN A 172 -7.27 -12.77 10.14
C ASN A 172 -7.04 -11.50 10.97
N ASP A 173 -5.79 -11.11 11.25
CA ASP A 173 -5.48 -9.89 12.02
C ASP A 173 -5.93 -8.62 11.28
N LEU A 174 -6.05 -8.70 9.95
CA LEU A 174 -6.58 -7.61 9.13
C LEU A 174 -8.07 -7.35 9.41
N ASP A 175 -8.84 -8.38 9.73
CA ASP A 175 -10.28 -8.26 10.00
C ASP A 175 -10.51 -7.45 11.29
N GLU A 176 -9.70 -7.72 12.32
CA GLU A 176 -9.68 -6.96 13.56
C GLU A 176 -9.18 -5.53 13.35
N ALA A 177 -8.10 -5.39 12.58
CA ALA A 177 -7.55 -4.08 12.23
C ALA A 177 -8.59 -3.22 11.48
N LEU A 178 -9.48 -3.81 10.68
CA LEU A 178 -10.53 -3.13 9.93
C LEU A 178 -11.92 -3.16 10.61
N SER A 179 -11.94 -3.34 11.93
CA SER A 179 -13.17 -3.42 12.71
C SER A 179 -14.02 -2.13 12.63
N PRO A 180 -15.35 -2.23 12.78
CA PRO A 180 -16.25 -1.07 12.77
C PRO A 180 -15.98 -0.08 13.90
N ILE A 181 -15.44 -0.56 15.03
CA ILE A 181 -15.08 0.28 16.17
C ILE A 181 -14.00 1.28 15.76
N ARG A 182 -13.02 0.82 14.97
CA ARG A 182 -11.90 1.64 14.53
C ARG A 182 -12.22 2.46 13.28
N PHE A 183 -12.90 1.85 12.31
CA PHE A 183 -13.25 2.49 11.04
C PHE A 183 -14.77 2.42 10.80
N PRO A 184 -15.55 3.29 11.47
CA PRO A 184 -17.02 3.28 11.36
C PRO A 184 -17.53 3.67 9.98
N HIS A 185 -16.70 4.35 9.18
CA HIS A 185 -17.03 4.81 7.82
C HIS A 185 -16.44 3.94 6.71
N LEU A 186 -15.85 2.79 7.04
CA LEU A 186 -15.28 1.88 6.06
C LEU A 186 -16.40 1.33 5.15
N GLN A 187 -16.26 1.57 3.85
CA GLN A 187 -17.19 1.19 2.79
C GLN A 187 -16.67 0.03 1.95
N GLN A 188 -15.34 -0.10 1.81
CA GLN A 188 -14.74 -1.12 0.95
C GLN A 188 -13.38 -1.57 1.45
N CYS A 189 -13.15 -2.88 1.42
CA CYS A 189 -11.84 -3.51 1.48
C CYS A 189 -11.67 -4.34 0.19
N LEU A 190 -10.81 -3.87 -0.71
CA LEU A 190 -10.48 -4.54 -1.96
C LEU A 190 -9.16 -5.30 -1.77
N ILE A 191 -9.17 -6.60 -2.06
CA ILE A 191 -7.95 -7.41 -2.18
C ILE A 191 -7.77 -7.71 -3.66
N GLN A 192 -6.66 -7.24 -4.21
CA GLN A 192 -6.32 -7.42 -5.61
C GLN A 192 -5.08 -8.32 -5.71
N GLU A 193 -5.19 -9.42 -6.46
CA GLU A 193 -4.03 -10.24 -6.82
C GLU A 193 -3.20 -9.51 -7.88
N CYS A 194 -1.89 -9.43 -7.65
CA CYS A 194 -0.93 -9.08 -8.66
C CYS A 194 -0.55 -10.35 -9.43
N PRO A 195 -0.68 -10.37 -10.78
CA PRO A 195 -0.23 -11.50 -11.58
C PRO A 195 1.26 -11.75 -11.34
N ASP A 196 1.57 -12.89 -10.74
CA ASP A 196 2.94 -13.33 -10.62
C ASP A 196 3.24 -14.25 -11.81
N TRP A 197 3.94 -13.74 -12.81
CA TRP A 197 4.36 -14.50 -14.00
C TRP A 197 5.17 -15.77 -13.65
N ALA A 198 5.76 -15.82 -12.45
CA ALA A 198 6.42 -17.02 -11.92
C ALA A 198 5.43 -18.11 -11.44
N HIS A 199 4.14 -17.78 -11.35
CA HIS A 199 3.06 -18.63 -10.87
C HIS A 199 1.84 -18.46 -11.77
N SER A 200 1.93 -18.91 -13.02
CA SER A 200 0.72 -19.27 -13.78
C SER A 200 0.06 -20.45 -13.08
N ALA A 201 -0.88 -20.16 -12.18
CA ALA A 201 -1.63 -21.21 -11.52
C ALA A 201 -2.53 -21.90 -12.57
N PRO A 202 -2.58 -23.24 -12.63
CA PRO A 202 -3.57 -23.95 -13.44
C PRO A 202 -4.99 -23.47 -13.10
N GLY A 203 -5.97 -23.64 -14.00
CA GLY A 203 -7.34 -23.21 -13.75
C GLY A 203 -7.94 -23.72 -12.42
N GLY A 204 -8.72 -22.86 -11.73
CA GLY A 204 -9.49 -23.24 -10.53
C GLY A 204 -8.85 -22.92 -9.16
N TYR A 205 -7.71 -22.22 -9.12
CA TYR A 205 -7.11 -21.77 -7.85
C TYR A 205 -7.81 -20.54 -7.27
N TRP A 206 -8.20 -19.60 -8.14
CA TRP A 206 -8.83 -18.36 -7.72
C TRP A 206 -10.10 -18.55 -6.88
N PRO A 207 -11.07 -19.42 -7.26
CA PRO A 207 -12.25 -19.65 -6.42
C PRO A 207 -11.94 -20.22 -5.02
N LYS A 208 -10.91 -21.08 -4.92
CA LYS A 208 -10.48 -21.67 -3.64
C LYS A 208 -9.79 -20.63 -2.76
N CYS A 209 -8.91 -19.80 -3.35
CA CYS A 209 -8.30 -18.66 -2.69
C CYS A 209 -9.38 -17.70 -2.16
N VAL A 210 -10.33 -17.30 -3.00
CA VAL A 210 -11.47 -16.46 -2.62
C VAL A 210 -12.23 -17.04 -1.43
N SER A 211 -12.52 -18.34 -1.46
CA SER A 211 -13.21 -19.03 -0.36
C SER A 211 -12.40 -19.05 0.94
N ALA A 212 -11.09 -19.27 0.88
CA ALA A 212 -10.23 -19.28 2.05
C ALA A 212 -10.05 -17.87 2.65
N VAL A 213 -9.84 -16.86 1.82
CA VAL A 213 -9.71 -15.45 2.26
C VAL A 213 -11.02 -14.95 2.85
N ARG A 214 -12.19 -15.24 2.25
CA ARG A 214 -13.50 -14.90 2.83
C ARG A 214 -13.73 -15.53 4.19
N ARG A 215 -13.28 -16.77 4.40
CA ARG A 215 -13.36 -17.44 5.70
C ARG A 215 -12.42 -16.82 6.74
N ALA A 216 -11.24 -16.38 6.32
CA ALA A 216 -10.26 -15.74 7.21
C ALA A 216 -10.66 -14.29 7.58
N LEU A 217 -11.25 -13.55 6.64
CA LEU A 217 -11.73 -12.18 6.79
C LEU A 217 -13.26 -12.16 6.97
N LYS A 218 -13.72 -12.96 7.93
CA LYS A 218 -15.14 -13.25 8.11
C LYS A 218 -15.95 -11.98 8.39
N GLY A 219 -15.48 -11.11 9.27
CA GLY A 219 -16.15 -9.86 9.64
C GLY A 219 -16.34 -8.92 8.45
N LEU A 220 -15.28 -8.68 7.67
CA LEU A 220 -15.35 -7.90 6.43
C LEU A 220 -16.28 -8.53 5.40
N HIS A 221 -16.28 -9.86 5.28
CA HIS A 221 -17.18 -10.58 4.38
C HIS A 221 -18.65 -10.48 4.80
N GLU A 222 -18.97 -10.73 6.06
CA GLU A 222 -20.33 -10.66 6.60
C GLU A 222 -20.90 -9.23 6.52
N ARG A 223 -20.05 -8.22 6.70
CA ARG A 223 -20.39 -6.80 6.50
C ARG A 223 -20.49 -6.38 5.03
N ARG A 224 -20.23 -7.29 4.08
CA ARG A 224 -20.23 -7.05 2.63
C ARG A 224 -19.25 -5.96 2.17
N LEU A 225 -18.14 -5.79 2.89
CA LEU A 225 -17.09 -4.82 2.55
C LEU A 225 -15.97 -5.43 1.70
N LEU A 226 -15.80 -6.76 1.78
CA LEU A 226 -14.73 -7.48 1.10
C LEU A 226 -15.04 -7.70 -0.39
N THR A 227 -14.21 -7.11 -1.25
CA THR A 227 -14.16 -7.38 -2.70
C THR A 227 -12.83 -8.06 -3.04
N MET A 228 -12.86 -9.06 -3.91
CA MET A 228 -11.65 -9.72 -4.40
C MET A 228 -11.59 -9.62 -5.92
N VAL A 229 -10.44 -9.21 -6.44
CA VAL A 229 -10.17 -9.10 -7.88
C VAL A 229 -8.88 -9.86 -8.17
N GLY A 230 -8.92 -10.70 -9.20
CA GLY A 230 -7.79 -11.52 -9.62
C GLY A 230 -7.74 -11.63 -11.13
N ASP A 231 -6.62 -12.16 -11.62
CA ASP A 231 -6.34 -12.30 -13.05
C ASP A 231 -7.02 -13.57 -13.59
N ASP A 232 -8.36 -13.56 -13.63
CA ASP A 232 -9.11 -14.47 -14.50
C ASP A 232 -9.20 -13.83 -15.90
N SER A 233 -8.04 -13.57 -16.52
CA SER A 233 -7.99 -13.47 -17.98
C SER A 233 -8.11 -14.88 -18.54
N ASP A 234 -9.35 -15.37 -18.56
CA ASP A 234 -9.93 -16.29 -19.54
C ASP A 234 -11.44 -16.39 -19.23
N SER A 235 -12.16 -15.33 -19.59
CA SER A 235 -13.60 -15.37 -19.83
C SER A 235 -13.82 -15.34 -21.34
N GLU A 236 -13.57 -16.45 -22.03
CA GLU A 236 -14.27 -16.86 -23.27
C GLU A 236 -14.41 -18.39 -23.31
#